data_AF-A0A191YSB8-F1
#
_entry.id   AF-A0A191YSB8-F1
#
_cell.length_a   1.000
_cell.length_b   1.000
_cell.length_c   1.000
_cell.angle_alpha   90.00
_cell.angle_beta   90.00
_cell.angle_gamma   90.00
#
_symmetry.space_group_name_H-M   'P 1'
#
loop_
_entity.id
_entity.type
_entity.pdbx_description
1 polymer ?
#
loop_
_entity_poly.entity_id
_entity_poly.type
_entity_poly.pdbx_seq_one_letter_code
_entity_poly.pdbx_strand_id
1 'polypeptide(L)'
;MTDKHSAAPDRLHSLPRYRQPLPRDTATRHLVVMQSAAACAPVVGALEQPLVLNGENADFTPRLHQMLGSATVGSQLYIMGDEAFIWRIHGEARSAGLEDDEIDIIRTLAGPRLVYCVHCGLTQAAVPEPLVTCIGCAVGLEVREHFSRRLGAYLGVCTNPDQPYAGARP
;
A
#
# COMPACT_ATOMS: atom_id res chain seq x y z
N MET A 1 -29.85 29.32 15.55
CA MET A 1 -30.39 28.62 14.36
C MET A 1 -29.37 28.86 13.25
N THR A 2 -28.43 27.99 12.91
CA THR A 2 -28.19 26.59 13.24
C THR A 2 -26.70 26.34 12.95
N ASP A 3 -25.97 25.75 13.90
CA ASP A 3 -24.57 25.35 13.71
C ASP A 3 -24.47 24.32 12.57
N LYS A 4 -23.74 24.68 11.51
CA LYS A 4 -23.30 23.73 10.49
C LYS A 4 -22.16 22.90 11.08
N HIS A 5 -22.50 21.80 11.72
CA HIS A 5 -21.55 20.72 11.96
C HIS A 5 -21.08 20.18 10.59
N SER A 6 -19.87 20.57 10.19
CA SER A 6 -19.09 19.85 9.18
C SER A 6 -18.79 18.46 9.74
N ALA A 7 -19.67 17.50 9.48
CA ALA A 7 -19.37 16.10 9.70
C ALA A 7 -18.27 15.69 8.71
N ALA A 8 -17.10 15.29 9.21
CA ALA A 8 -16.14 14.57 8.39
C ALA A 8 -16.87 13.35 7.79
N PRO A 9 -16.73 13.06 6.49
CA PRO A 9 -17.44 11.95 5.88
C PRO A 9 -17.10 10.67 6.64
N ASP A 10 -18.13 9.90 6.98
CA ASP A 10 -18.03 8.61 7.66
C ASP A 10 -17.16 7.68 6.82
N ARG A 11 -15.86 7.59 7.16
CA ARG A 11 -14.90 6.84 6.37
C ARG A 11 -15.13 5.36 6.62
N LEU A 12 -15.46 4.63 5.57
CA LEU A 12 -15.58 3.18 5.60
C LEU A 12 -14.35 2.54 6.27
N HIS A 13 -14.59 1.72 7.29
CA HIS A 13 -13.53 1.01 8.03
C HIS A 13 -12.64 0.14 7.14
N SER A 14 -13.13 -0.22 5.95
CA SER A 14 -12.45 -1.04 4.96
C SER A 14 -11.52 -0.27 4.04
N LEU A 15 -11.24 1.02 4.27
CA LEU A 15 -10.26 1.79 3.48
C LEU A 15 -8.90 1.89 4.19
N PRO A 16 -7.79 1.91 3.43
CA PRO A 16 -6.47 2.07 4.01
C PRO A 16 -6.33 3.45 4.67
N ARG A 17 -5.58 3.51 5.76
CA ARG A 17 -5.33 4.73 6.52
C ARG A 17 -3.87 5.14 6.36
N TYR A 18 -3.66 6.34 5.85
CA TYR A 18 -2.35 6.97 5.74
C TYR A 18 -2.25 8.03 6.82
N ARG A 19 -1.49 7.75 7.88
CA ARG A 19 -1.28 8.67 9.00
C ARG A 19 0.08 9.31 8.85
N GLN A 20 0.24 10.53 9.36
CA GLN A 20 1.58 11.04 9.59
C GLN A 20 2.24 10.20 10.68
N PRO A 21 3.48 9.72 10.44
CA PRO A 21 4.20 8.91 11.41
C PRO A 21 4.63 9.78 12.57
N LEU A 22 4.57 9.22 13.77
CA LEU A 22 5.24 9.77 14.94
C LEU A 22 6.41 8.83 15.26
N PRO A 23 7.64 9.34 15.45
CA PRO A 23 8.71 8.51 16.00
C PRO A 23 8.22 7.84 17.28
N ARG A 24 8.40 6.52 17.37
CA ARG A 24 8.05 5.78 18.58
C ARG A 24 9.26 5.81 19.52
N ASP A 25 9.07 6.33 20.72
CA ASP A 25 10.13 6.42 21.74
C ASP A 25 10.73 5.05 22.11
N THR A 26 10.00 3.95 21.85
CA THR A 26 10.44 2.58 22.13
C THR A 26 11.23 1.93 20.99
N ALA A 27 11.32 2.57 19.83
CA ALA A 27 12.04 2.02 18.68
C ALA A 27 13.55 2.18 18.89
N THR A 28 14.29 1.08 18.74
CA THR A 28 15.77 1.07 18.85
C THR A 28 16.43 1.03 17.48
N ARG A 29 15.68 0.68 16.43
CA ARG A 29 16.16 0.63 15.05
C ARG A 29 15.11 1.22 14.12
N HIS A 30 15.49 2.20 13.32
CA HIS A 30 14.63 2.80 12.31
C HIS A 30 15.00 2.31 10.91
N LEU A 31 14.05 1.69 10.24
CA LEU A 31 14.16 1.19 8.87
C LEU A 31 13.29 2.07 7.97
N VAL A 32 13.87 2.65 6.92
CA VAL A 32 13.16 3.56 6.02
C VAL A 32 13.21 3.01 4.61
N VAL A 33 12.03 2.82 4.00
CA VAL A 33 11.88 2.36 2.63
C VAL A 33 11.12 3.40 1.84
N MET A 34 11.77 3.98 0.84
CA MET A 34 11.21 5.02 0.00
C MET A 34 11.14 4.54 -1.44
N GLN A 35 10.05 4.84 -2.15
CA GLN A 35 9.93 4.52 -3.57
C GLN A 35 10.95 5.29 -4.43
N SER A 36 11.15 6.57 -4.11
CA SER A 36 12.10 7.47 -4.76
C SER A 36 12.68 8.45 -3.75
N ALA A 37 13.78 9.13 -4.09
CA ALA A 37 14.32 10.20 -3.25
C ALA A 37 13.29 11.33 -3.01
N ALA A 38 12.44 11.61 -3.99
CA ALA A 38 11.36 12.60 -3.90
C ALA A 38 10.22 12.17 -2.94
N ALA A 39 10.11 10.88 -2.64
CA ALA A 39 9.13 10.37 -1.69
C ALA A 39 9.50 10.67 -0.21
N CYS A 40 10.69 11.24 0.05
CA CYS A 40 11.20 11.44 1.40
C CYS A 40 10.26 12.33 2.22
N ALA A 41 9.74 11.80 3.32
CA ALA A 41 8.97 12.60 4.27
C ALA A 41 9.92 13.30 5.26
N PRO A 42 9.57 14.51 5.77
CA PRO A 42 10.39 15.23 6.74
C PRO A 42 10.74 14.42 7.99
N VAL A 43 9.91 13.44 8.36
CA VAL A 43 10.14 12.53 9.48
C VAL A 43 11.50 11.84 9.41
N VAL A 44 12.01 11.53 8.20
CA VAL A 44 13.29 10.83 8.03
C VAL A 44 14.45 11.63 8.63
N GLY A 45 14.40 12.96 8.51
CA GLY A 45 15.41 13.86 9.07
C GLY A 45 15.38 13.97 10.59
N ALA A 46 14.30 13.53 11.24
CA ALA A 46 14.16 13.53 12.69
C ALA A 46 14.58 12.19 13.33
N LEU A 47 14.87 11.15 12.53
CA LEU A 47 15.28 9.84 13.02
C LEU A 47 16.78 9.82 13.29
N GLU A 48 17.19 9.22 14.40
CA GLU A 48 18.60 8.99 14.68
C GLU A 48 19.12 7.77 13.91
N GLN A 49 20.08 8.00 13.01
CA GLN A 49 20.78 6.96 12.22
C GLN A 49 19.86 5.93 11.53
N PRO A 50 18.87 6.35 10.72
CA PRO A 50 17.98 5.42 10.05
C PRO A 50 18.74 4.63 8.96
N LEU A 51 18.39 3.35 8.80
CA LEU A 51 18.79 2.58 7.63
C LEU A 51 17.81 2.88 6.49
N VAL A 52 18.28 3.56 5.45
CA VAL A 52 17.44 4.05 4.34
C VAL A 52 17.66 3.23 3.07
N LEU A 53 16.57 2.77 2.45
CA LEU A 53 16.54 2.16 1.13
C LEU A 53 15.70 3.00 0.17
N ASN A 54 16.24 3.26 -1.02
CA ASN A 54 15.52 3.89 -2.14
C ASN A 54 15.18 2.83 -3.20
N GLY A 55 13.90 2.77 -3.58
CA GLY A 55 13.32 1.90 -4.60
C GLY A 55 13.89 2.11 -6.01
N GLU A 56 14.50 3.26 -6.28
CA GLU A 56 15.17 3.55 -7.55
C GLU A 56 16.55 2.89 -7.65
N ASN A 57 17.11 2.40 -6.55
CA ASN A 57 18.41 1.73 -6.57
C ASN A 57 18.30 0.35 -7.22
N ALA A 58 19.27 0.01 -8.08
CA ALA A 58 19.29 -1.28 -8.79
C ALA A 58 19.36 -2.50 -7.86
N ASP A 59 19.93 -2.34 -6.67
CA ASP A 59 20.05 -3.38 -5.64
C ASP A 59 18.94 -3.31 -4.57
N PHE A 60 17.85 -2.60 -4.84
CA PHE A 60 16.76 -2.40 -3.90
C PHE A 60 16.17 -3.72 -3.38
N THR A 61 15.75 -4.62 -4.27
CA THR A 61 15.08 -5.88 -3.89
C THR A 61 15.93 -6.76 -2.97
N PRO A 62 17.19 -7.11 -3.29
CA PRO A 62 17.99 -7.93 -2.39
C PRO A 62 18.28 -7.22 -1.05
N ARG A 63 18.51 -5.90 -1.07
CA ARG A 63 18.71 -5.13 0.18
C ARG A 63 17.46 -5.06 1.03
N LEU A 64 16.29 -4.93 0.43
CA LEU A 64 15.01 -4.94 1.12
C LEU A 64 14.82 -6.27 1.86
N HIS A 65 15.00 -7.39 1.17
CA HIS A 65 14.90 -8.71 1.79
C HIS A 65 15.91 -8.90 2.93
N GLN A 66 17.15 -8.45 2.76
CA GLN A 66 18.16 -8.50 3.82
C GLN A 66 17.80 -7.61 5.02
N MET A 67 17.31 -6.39 4.76
CA MET A 67 16.88 -5.46 5.79
C MET A 67 15.72 -6.04 6.61
N LEU A 68 14.69 -6.55 5.93
CA LEU A 68 13.52 -7.16 6.58
C LEU A 68 13.91 -8.45 7.33
N GLY A 69 14.75 -9.30 6.74
CA GLY A 69 15.22 -10.54 7.39
C GLY A 69 16.17 -10.33 8.57
N SER A 70 16.72 -9.13 8.74
CA SER A 70 17.56 -8.74 9.89
C SER A 70 16.83 -7.83 10.88
N ALA A 71 15.54 -7.58 10.66
CA ALA A 71 14.70 -6.86 11.61
C ALA A 71 14.54 -7.68 12.89
N THR A 72 14.57 -6.99 14.01
CA THR A 72 14.47 -7.57 15.37
C THR A 72 13.43 -6.80 16.16
N VAL A 73 12.98 -7.34 17.29
CA VAL A 73 12.13 -6.61 18.25
C VAL A 73 12.71 -5.21 18.51
N GLY A 74 11.85 -4.18 18.43
CA GLY A 74 12.24 -2.77 18.53
C GLY A 74 12.60 -2.11 17.19
N SER A 75 12.49 -2.83 16.08
CA SER A 75 12.59 -2.26 14.74
C SER A 75 11.28 -1.57 14.34
N GLN A 76 11.37 -0.34 13.84
CA GLN A 76 10.23 0.39 13.27
C GLN A 76 10.49 0.62 11.78
N LEU A 77 9.57 0.17 10.94
CA LEU A 77 9.61 0.33 9.50
C LEU A 77 8.75 1.51 9.06
N TYR A 78 9.32 2.42 8.28
CA TYR A 78 8.62 3.54 7.65
C TYR A 78 8.62 3.34 6.13
N ILE A 79 7.44 3.29 5.53
CA ILE A 79 7.26 3.07 4.09
C ILE A 79 6.73 4.34 3.44
N MET A 80 7.40 4.83 2.41
CA MET A 80 7.08 6.07 1.71
C MET A 80 6.97 5.86 0.21
N GLY A 81 5.86 6.30 -0.39
CA GLY A 81 5.67 6.20 -1.83
C GLY A 81 4.21 6.37 -2.25
N ASP A 82 3.88 5.82 -3.41
CA ASP A 82 2.51 5.63 -3.86
C ASP A 82 1.86 4.41 -3.20
N GLU A 83 0.55 4.27 -3.41
CA GLU A 83 -0.26 3.25 -2.75
C GLU A 83 0.13 1.82 -3.15
N ALA A 84 0.39 1.57 -4.43
CA ALA A 84 0.81 0.24 -4.89
C ALA A 84 2.18 -0.16 -4.34
N PHE A 85 3.14 0.76 -4.33
CA PHE A 85 4.47 0.52 -3.76
C PHE A 85 4.37 0.23 -2.27
N ILE A 86 3.68 1.10 -1.52
CA ILE A 86 3.51 0.99 -0.08
C ILE A 86 2.99 -0.39 0.33
N TRP A 87 1.92 -0.84 -0.31
CA TRP A 87 1.24 -2.07 0.11
C TRP A 87 1.98 -3.33 -0.35
N ARG A 88 2.78 -3.24 -1.41
CA ARG A 88 3.74 -4.29 -1.75
C ARG A 88 4.78 -4.46 -0.66
N ILE A 89 5.43 -3.37 -0.23
CA ILE A 89 6.44 -3.40 0.83
C ILE A 89 5.83 -3.84 2.16
N HIS A 90 4.62 -3.37 2.49
CA HIS A 90 3.89 -3.81 3.69
C HIS A 90 3.67 -5.33 3.68
N GLY A 91 3.22 -5.90 2.56
CA GLY A 91 3.05 -7.35 2.42
C GLY A 91 4.36 -8.14 2.59
N GLU A 92 5.47 -7.63 2.04
CA GLU A 92 6.81 -8.21 2.22
C GLU A 92 7.26 -8.13 3.69
N ALA A 93 7.04 -7.00 4.37
CA ALA A 93 7.36 -6.81 5.78
C ALA A 93 6.54 -7.73 6.70
N ARG A 94 5.23 -7.85 6.45
CA ARG A 94 4.37 -8.81 7.18
C ARG A 94 4.82 -10.25 6.95
N SER A 95 5.24 -10.60 5.74
CA SER A 95 5.77 -11.94 5.41
C SER A 95 7.10 -12.23 6.11
N ALA A 96 7.88 -11.19 6.42
CA ALA A 96 9.11 -11.28 7.20
C ALA A 96 8.88 -11.28 8.72
N GLY A 97 7.64 -11.07 9.17
CA GLY A 97 7.23 -11.19 10.58
C GLY A 97 7.11 -9.88 11.35
N LEU A 98 7.27 -8.71 10.71
CA LEU A 98 6.98 -7.42 11.36
C LEU A 98 5.47 -7.29 11.59
N GLU A 99 5.05 -6.76 12.73
CA GLU A 99 3.64 -6.51 13.04
C GLU A 99 3.14 -5.16 12.49
N ASP A 100 1.81 -5.03 12.33
CA ASP A 100 1.21 -3.78 11.81
C ASP A 100 1.60 -2.55 12.65
N ASP A 101 1.79 -2.71 13.96
CA ASP A 101 2.20 -1.62 14.86
C ASP A 101 3.67 -1.20 14.66
N GLU A 102 4.49 -2.08 14.08
CA GLU A 102 5.90 -1.84 13.74
C GLU A 102 6.06 -1.22 12.34
N ILE A 103 4.96 -1.00 11.62
CA ILE A 103 4.97 -0.49 10.24
C ILE A 103 4.16 0.81 10.14
N ASP A 104 4.85 1.91 9.89
CA ASP A 104 4.26 3.19 9.56
C ASP A 104 4.22 3.40 8.04
N ILE A 105 3.05 3.78 7.55
CA ILE A 105 2.81 4.01 6.12
C ILE A 105 2.57 5.49 5.86
N ILE A 106 3.41 6.08 5.01
CA ILE A 106 3.31 7.47 4.59
C ILE A 106 3.14 7.55 3.07
N ARG A 107 1.92 7.85 2.64
CA ARG A 107 1.69 8.12 1.22
C ARG A 107 2.22 9.51 0.87
N THR A 108 3.37 9.56 0.20
CA THR A 108 4.03 10.80 -0.22
C THR A 108 3.93 11.05 -1.72
N LEU A 109 3.57 10.03 -2.51
CA LEU A 109 3.40 10.14 -3.96
C LEU A 109 1.96 9.81 -4.39
N ALA A 110 1.55 10.42 -5.49
CA ALA A 110 0.41 9.96 -6.26
C ALA A 110 0.87 8.84 -7.20
N GLY A 111 0.03 7.85 -7.41
CA GLY A 111 0.37 6.71 -8.25
C GLY A 111 -0.76 5.68 -8.27
N PRO A 112 -0.50 4.50 -8.86
CA PRO A 112 -1.49 3.45 -8.96
C PRO A 112 -1.81 2.87 -7.58
N ARG A 113 -2.94 2.16 -7.54
CA ARG A 113 -3.32 1.25 -6.46
C ARG A 113 -3.30 -0.18 -6.98
N LEU A 114 -3.36 -1.16 -6.08
CA LEU A 114 -3.53 -2.56 -6.47
C LEU A 114 -5.01 -2.95 -6.46
N VAL A 115 -5.42 -3.71 -7.46
CA VAL A 115 -6.77 -4.28 -7.59
C VAL A 115 -6.65 -5.79 -7.67
N TYR A 116 -7.34 -6.50 -6.80
CA TYR A 116 -7.46 -7.96 -6.79
C TYR A 116 -8.69 -8.39 -7.59
N CYS A 117 -8.47 -9.15 -8.66
CA CYS A 117 -9.53 -9.73 -9.48
C CYS A 117 -10.15 -10.94 -8.79
N VAL A 118 -11.43 -10.86 -8.41
CA VAL A 118 -12.13 -12.01 -7.79
C VAL A 118 -12.31 -13.20 -8.74
N HIS A 119 -12.24 -12.97 -10.05
CA HIS A 119 -12.45 -14.01 -11.05
C HIS A 119 -11.23 -14.94 -11.18
N CYS A 120 -10.02 -14.37 -11.34
CA CYS A 120 -8.81 -15.17 -11.57
C CYS A 120 -7.77 -15.09 -10.45
N GLY A 121 -7.99 -14.27 -9.43
CA GLY A 121 -7.06 -14.11 -8.30
C GLY A 121 -5.84 -13.24 -8.59
N LEU A 122 -5.73 -12.65 -9.79
CA LEU A 122 -4.63 -11.74 -10.11
C LEU A 122 -4.76 -10.42 -9.37
N THR A 123 -3.69 -9.98 -8.72
CA THR A 123 -3.54 -8.61 -8.24
C THR A 123 -2.76 -7.79 -9.28
N GLN A 124 -3.30 -6.64 -9.69
CA GLN A 124 -2.68 -5.79 -10.71
C GLN A 124 -2.64 -4.32 -10.27
N ALA A 125 -1.64 -3.59 -10.73
CA ALA A 125 -1.62 -2.14 -10.61
C ALA A 125 -2.70 -1.54 -11.54
N ALA A 126 -3.44 -0.56 -11.03
CA ALA A 126 -4.43 0.19 -11.77
C ALA A 126 -4.45 1.65 -11.34
N VAL A 127 -4.81 2.53 -12.26
CA VAL A 127 -5.16 3.91 -11.93
C VAL A 127 -6.36 3.88 -10.96
N PRO A 128 -6.51 4.83 -10.03
CA PRO A 128 -7.63 4.90 -9.08
C PRO A 128 -9.02 5.18 -9.69
N GLU A 129 -9.39 4.44 -10.74
CA GLU A 129 -10.68 4.51 -11.42
C GLU A 129 -11.63 3.40 -10.92
N PRO A 130 -12.96 3.61 -10.99
CA PRO A 130 -13.95 2.63 -10.54
C PRO A 130 -14.06 1.42 -11.47
N LEU A 131 -13.57 1.50 -12.71
CA LEU A 131 -13.64 0.43 -13.71
C LEU A 131 -12.25 0.08 -14.21
N VAL A 132 -11.91 -1.21 -14.26
CA VAL A 132 -10.61 -1.71 -14.68
C VAL A 132 -10.79 -3.02 -15.45
N THR A 133 -10.09 -3.20 -16.57
CA THR A 133 -10.03 -4.53 -17.23
C THR A 133 -8.92 -5.37 -16.60
N CYS A 134 -9.24 -6.60 -16.22
CA CYS A 134 -8.25 -7.51 -15.66
C CYS A 134 -7.21 -7.90 -16.73
N ILE A 135 -5.92 -7.72 -16.46
CA ILE A 135 -4.86 -8.07 -17.43
C ILE A 135 -4.64 -9.59 -17.54
N GLY A 136 -5.13 -10.37 -16.56
CA GLY A 136 -5.00 -11.83 -16.54
C GLY A 136 -6.13 -12.55 -17.28
N CYS A 137 -7.38 -12.13 -17.06
CA CYS A 137 -8.56 -12.81 -17.64
C CYS A 137 -9.39 -11.94 -18.60
N ALA A 138 -8.98 -10.68 -18.82
CA ALA A 138 -9.66 -9.72 -19.69
C ALA A 138 -11.13 -9.40 -19.32
N VAL A 139 -11.59 -9.82 -18.13
CA VAL A 139 -12.92 -9.47 -17.58
C VAL A 139 -12.91 -8.01 -17.11
N GLY A 140 -13.97 -7.27 -17.41
CA GLY A 140 -14.19 -5.94 -16.85
C GLY A 140 -14.52 -6.02 -15.36
N LEU A 141 -13.84 -5.21 -14.55
CA LEU A 141 -13.98 -5.18 -13.10
C LEU A 141 -14.51 -3.84 -12.62
N GLU A 142 -15.48 -3.86 -11.72
CA GLU A 142 -15.86 -2.74 -10.87
C GLU A 142 -15.05 -2.80 -9.57
N VAL A 143 -14.30 -1.75 -9.29
CA VAL A 143 -13.43 -1.66 -8.10
C VAL A 143 -14.24 -1.11 -6.94
N ARG A 144 -14.46 -1.95 -5.92
CA ARG A 144 -15.18 -1.57 -4.71
C ARG A 144 -14.27 -0.81 -3.75
N GLU A 145 -14.88 0.04 -2.91
CA GLU A 145 -14.22 0.69 -1.76
C GLU A 145 -14.01 -0.29 -0.57
N HIS A 146 -13.53 -1.49 -0.90
CA HIS A 146 -13.21 -2.54 0.06
C HIS A 146 -11.76 -2.95 -0.13
N PHE A 147 -10.91 -2.56 0.83
CA PHE A 147 -9.49 -2.81 0.80
C PHE A 147 -9.10 -3.96 1.72
N SER A 148 -8.37 -4.93 1.17
CA SER A 148 -7.78 -6.03 1.92
C SER A 148 -6.35 -5.67 2.30
N ARG A 149 -6.10 -5.41 3.59
CA ARG A 149 -4.74 -5.19 4.11
C ARG A 149 -3.80 -6.36 3.86
N ARG A 150 -4.32 -7.59 3.93
CA ARG A 150 -3.54 -8.81 3.65
C ARG A 150 -3.08 -8.91 2.20
N LEU A 151 -3.92 -8.47 1.25
CA LEU A 151 -3.57 -8.49 -0.18
C LEU A 151 -2.90 -7.19 -0.64
N GLY A 152 -2.99 -6.13 0.16
CA GLY A 152 -2.55 -4.80 -0.24
C GLY A 152 -3.38 -4.21 -1.39
N ALA A 153 -4.63 -4.67 -1.59
CA ALA A 153 -5.39 -4.40 -2.81
C ALA A 153 -6.90 -4.17 -2.55
N TYR A 154 -7.52 -3.42 -3.45
CA TYR A 154 -8.96 -3.23 -3.53
C TYR A 154 -9.63 -4.40 -4.24
N LEU A 155 -10.86 -4.71 -3.87
CA LEU A 155 -11.64 -5.77 -4.48
C LEU A 155 -12.18 -5.33 -5.85
N GLY A 156 -11.78 -6.03 -6.93
CA GLY A 156 -12.35 -5.88 -8.27
C GLY A 156 -13.32 -7.03 -8.56
N VAL A 157 -14.61 -6.70 -8.73
CA VAL A 157 -15.68 -7.67 -9.03
C VAL A 157 -16.13 -7.56 -10.46
N CYS A 158 -16.63 -8.64 -11.08
CA CYS A 158 -17.12 -8.61 -12.46
C CYS A 158 -18.17 -7.49 -12.64
N THR A 159 -18.00 -6.64 -13.66
CA THR A 159 -18.98 -5.59 -14.00
C THR A 159 -20.32 -6.15 -14.45
N ASN A 160 -20.30 -7.28 -15.15
CA ASN A 160 -21.48 -8.02 -15.54
C ASN A 160 -21.40 -9.46 -15.00
N PRO A 161 -22.14 -9.78 -13.92
CA PRO A 161 -22.19 -11.13 -13.37
C PRO A 161 -22.76 -12.17 -14.33
N ASP A 162 -23.66 -11.76 -15.24
CA ASP A 162 -24.28 -12.65 -16.22
C ASP A 162 -23.34 -12.96 -17.40
N GLN A 163 -22.25 -12.20 -17.54
CA GLN A 163 -21.21 -12.41 -18.55
C GLN A 163 -19.82 -12.33 -17.89
N PRO A 164 -19.43 -13.33 -17.08
CA PRO A 164 -18.19 -13.32 -16.31
C PRO A 164 -16.94 -13.68 -17.14
N TYR A 165 -17.00 -13.50 -18.47
CA TYR A 165 -15.93 -13.83 -19.40
C TYR A 165 -15.49 -12.57 -20.16
N ALA A 166 -14.28 -12.57 -20.71
CA ALA A 166 -13.85 -11.51 -21.62
C ALA A 166 -14.89 -11.39 -22.74
N GLY A 167 -15.49 -10.21 -22.89
CA GLY A 167 -16.54 -10.00 -23.89
C GLY A 167 -16.05 -10.51 -25.24
N ALA A 168 -16.81 -11.42 -25.86
CA ALA A 168 -16.49 -11.93 -27.19
C ALA A 168 -16.29 -10.70 -28.08
N ARG A 169 -15.05 -10.50 -28.53
CA ARG A 169 -14.74 -9.41 -29.46
C ARG A 169 -15.52 -9.72 -30.74
N PRO A 170 -16.39 -8.81 -31.22
CA PRO A 170 -17.18 -9.04 -32.42
C PRO A 170 -16.31 -9.33 -33.64
#